data_AF-A0A9X3X6A9-F1
#
_entry.id   AF-A0A9X3X6A9-F1
#
_cell.length_a   1.000
_cell.length_b   1.000
_cell.length_c   1.000
_cell.angle_alpha   90.00
_cell.angle_beta   90.00
_cell.angle_gamma   90.00
#
_symmetry.space_group_name_H-M   'P 1'
#
loop_
_entity.id
_entity.type
_entity.pdbx_description
1 polymer ?
#
loop_
_entity_poly.entity_id
_entity_poly.type
_entity_poly.pdbx_seq_one_letter_code
_entity_poly.pdbx_strand_id
1 'polypeptide(L)'
;MSDEPDPPERPLATSDAPEPKAEDVVMIHSPMSDGQGYNVLRLREGNVELGAIRNMREGAPVHGDVVKLSPRKEHERLYDVEVLVKSPRPPEPPRSGPAQVATDAYRANWEAIFGAGRGDGGGETLN
;
A
#
# COMPACT_ATOMS: atom_id res chain seq x y z
N MET A 1 -41.20 26.83 -48.09
CA MET A 1 -41.05 26.04 -46.86
C MET A 1 -40.23 24.83 -47.27
N SER A 2 -38.91 24.90 -47.10
CA SER A 2 -38.01 23.81 -47.47
C SER A 2 -37.80 22.96 -46.22
N ASP A 3 -38.25 21.71 -46.28
CA ASP A 3 -37.85 20.65 -45.35
C ASP A 3 -36.38 20.31 -45.65
N GLU A 4 -35.48 20.67 -44.73
CA GLU A 4 -34.08 20.24 -44.75
C GLU A 4 -33.95 19.08 -43.75
N PRO A 5 -33.59 17.86 -44.19
CA PRO A 5 -33.47 16.73 -43.28
C PRO A 5 -32.17 16.84 -42.47
N ASP A 6 -32.30 16.72 -41.14
CA ASP A 6 -31.20 16.68 -40.18
C ASP A 6 -30.16 15.60 -40.55
N PRO A 7 -28.85 15.89 -40.46
CA PRO A 7 -27.83 14.87 -40.69
C PRO A 7 -27.85 13.84 -39.56
N PRO A 8 -27.62 12.54 -39.85
CA PRO A 8 -27.60 11.53 -38.80
C PRO A 8 -26.43 11.77 -37.85
N GLU A 9 -26.74 11.92 -36.55
CA GLU A 9 -25.75 11.93 -35.48
C GLU A 9 -24.86 10.69 -35.61
N ARG A 10 -23.57 10.91 -35.83
CA ARG A 10 -22.56 9.85 -35.78
C ARG A 10 -22.56 9.29 -34.36
N PRO A 11 -22.76 7.97 -34.16
CA PRO A 11 -22.61 7.39 -32.83
C PRO A 11 -21.20 7.69 -32.34
N LEU A 12 -21.10 8.33 -31.17
CA LEU A 12 -19.86 8.42 -30.41
C LEU A 12 -19.41 6.99 -30.16
N ALA A 13 -18.40 6.55 -30.91
CA ALA A 13 -17.76 5.27 -30.67
C ALA A 13 -17.08 5.39 -29.29
N THR A 14 -17.73 4.83 -28.27
CA THR A 14 -17.08 4.54 -27.00
C THR A 14 -15.94 3.59 -27.32
N SER A 15 -14.72 4.14 -27.37
CA SER A 15 -13.51 3.37 -27.58
C SER A 15 -13.28 2.52 -26.34
N ASP A 16 -13.88 1.33 -26.33
CA ASP A 16 -13.65 0.25 -25.38
C ASP A 16 -12.30 -0.42 -25.68
N ALA A 17 -11.25 0.40 -25.77
CA ALA A 17 -9.89 -0.07 -25.91
C ALA A 17 -9.43 -0.49 -24.51
N PRO A 18 -9.07 -1.76 -24.27
CA PRO A 18 -8.56 -2.18 -22.98
C PRO A 18 -7.29 -1.40 -22.68
N GLU A 19 -7.31 -0.62 -21.60
CA GLU A 19 -6.11 0.04 -21.09
C GLU A 19 -5.02 -1.02 -20.89
N PRO A 20 -3.77 -0.73 -21.29
CA PRO A 20 -2.68 -1.67 -21.11
C PRO A 20 -2.57 -1.99 -19.61
N LYS A 21 -2.81 -3.26 -19.25
CA LYS A 21 -2.63 -3.73 -17.88
C LYS A 21 -1.21 -3.38 -17.46
N ALA A 22 -1.08 -2.56 -16.43
CA ALA A 22 0.21 -2.24 -15.84
C ALA A 22 0.91 -3.57 -15.49
N GLU A 23 2.14 -3.74 -15.97
CA GLU A 23 2.89 -4.96 -15.73
C GLU A 23 3.12 -5.15 -14.23
N ASP A 24 2.86 -6.37 -13.76
CA ASP A 24 3.05 -6.79 -12.38
C ASP A 24 4.01 -7.99 -12.34
N VAL A 25 5.27 -7.70 -12.03
CA VAL A 25 6.38 -8.64 -12.18
C VAL A 25 7.15 -8.72 -10.88
N VAL A 26 7.50 -9.93 -10.48
CA VAL A 26 8.34 -10.16 -9.30
C VAL A 26 9.63 -10.86 -9.68
N MET A 27 10.74 -10.38 -9.12
CA MET A 27 12.05 -11.01 -9.19
C MET A 27 12.43 -11.58 -7.82
N ILE A 28 12.80 -12.86 -7.78
CA ILE A 28 13.34 -13.50 -6.58
C ILE A 28 14.80 -13.11 -6.40
N HIS A 29 15.14 -12.50 -5.26
CA HIS A 29 16.49 -12.03 -4.97
C HIS A 29 17.28 -13.01 -4.10
N SER A 30 16.89 -13.14 -2.82
CA SER A 30 17.63 -13.93 -1.82
C SER A 30 16.68 -14.66 -0.87
N PRO A 31 17.07 -15.78 -0.27
CA PRO A 31 16.32 -16.37 0.85
C PRO A 31 16.27 -15.40 2.04
N MET A 32 15.23 -15.51 2.85
CA MET A 32 15.12 -14.77 4.11
C MET A 32 15.96 -15.44 5.22
N SER A 33 16.34 -14.68 6.24
CA SER A 33 17.14 -15.16 7.38
C SER A 33 16.48 -16.29 8.17
N ASP A 34 15.16 -16.38 8.17
CA ASP A 34 14.38 -17.44 8.84
C ASP A 34 14.19 -18.70 7.98
N GLY A 35 14.67 -18.68 6.73
CA GLY A 35 14.51 -19.77 5.76
C GLY A 35 13.07 -20.03 5.30
N GLN A 36 12.09 -19.23 5.73
CA GLN A 36 10.66 -19.45 5.48
C GLN A 36 10.11 -18.53 4.38
N GLY A 37 10.96 -18.14 3.42
CA GLY A 37 10.56 -17.30 2.30
C GLY A 37 11.74 -16.69 1.54
N TYR A 38 11.42 -15.78 0.63
CA TYR A 38 12.40 -15.05 -0.18
C TYR A 38 12.14 -13.54 -0.12
N ASN A 39 13.23 -12.77 -0.14
CA ASN A 39 13.19 -11.36 -0.44
C ASN A 39 13.01 -11.18 -1.96
N VAL A 40 12.14 -10.24 -2.34
CA VAL A 40 11.75 -10.02 -3.73
C VAL A 40 11.73 -8.54 -4.09
N LEU A 41 11.96 -8.26 -5.37
CA LEU A 41 11.69 -6.96 -5.98
C LEU A 41 10.45 -7.10 -6.85
N ARG A 42 9.43 -6.27 -6.62
CA ARG A 42 8.19 -6.27 -7.40
C ARG A 42 8.05 -4.96 -8.16
N LEU A 43 7.84 -5.05 -9.47
CA LEU A 43 7.43 -3.92 -10.29
C LEU A 43 5.91 -3.95 -10.40
N ARG A 44 5.22 -2.90 -9.96
CA ARG A 44 3.78 -2.76 -10.09
C ARG A 44 3.41 -1.27 -10.19
N GLU A 45 2.47 -0.95 -11.09
CA GLU A 45 1.99 0.44 -11.28
C GLU A 45 3.15 1.43 -11.51
N GLY A 46 4.22 0.96 -12.17
CA GLY A 46 5.44 1.75 -12.43
C GLY A 46 6.38 1.95 -11.23
N ASN A 47 6.07 1.38 -10.07
CA ASN A 47 6.88 1.46 -8.85
C ASN A 47 7.61 0.15 -8.58
N VAL A 48 8.85 0.25 -8.10
CA VAL A 48 9.62 -0.89 -7.61
C VAL A 48 9.50 -0.98 -6.10
N GLU A 49 8.91 -2.06 -5.61
CA GLU A 49 8.72 -2.35 -4.19
C GLU A 49 9.68 -3.46 -3.75
N LEU A 50 10.31 -3.27 -2.59
CA LEU A 50 11.03 -4.33 -1.89
C LEU A 50 10.04 -5.04 -0.95
N GLY A 51 9.97 -6.37 -1.06
CA GLY A 51 9.04 -7.15 -0.27
C GLY A 51 9.56 -8.55 0.08
N ALA A 52 8.68 -9.34 0.66
CA ALA A 52 8.92 -10.73 0.97
C ALA A 52 7.78 -11.59 0.45
N ILE A 53 8.10 -12.78 -0.05
CA ILE A 53 7.12 -13.81 -0.39
C ILE A 53 7.31 -15.03 0.51
N ARG A 54 6.18 -15.58 0.96
CA ARG A 54 6.12 -16.77 1.81
C ARG A 54 5.04 -17.71 1.29
N ASN A 55 5.27 -19.01 1.44
CA ASN A 55 4.26 -20.00 1.11
C ASN A 55 3.10 -19.92 2.11
N MET A 56 1.87 -20.05 1.62
CA MET A 56 0.70 -20.15 2.48
C MET A 56 0.75 -21.45 3.30
N ARG A 57 0.34 -21.37 4.57
CA ARG A 57 0.24 -22.53 5.47
C ARG A 57 -1.16 -22.59 6.05
N GLU A 58 -1.75 -23.77 6.03
CA GLU A 58 -3.07 -24.00 6.63
C GLU A 58 -3.03 -23.70 8.14
N GLY A 59 -4.07 -23.03 8.64
CA GLY A 59 -4.17 -22.60 10.04
C GLY A 59 -3.29 -21.40 10.43
N ALA A 60 -2.41 -20.92 9.55
CA ALA A 60 -1.59 -19.75 9.80
C ALA A 60 -2.25 -18.46 9.26
N PRO A 61 -2.03 -17.30 9.90
CA PRO A 61 -2.48 -16.02 9.36
C PRO A 61 -1.86 -15.70 7.99
N VAL A 62 -2.65 -15.07 7.13
CA VAL A 62 -2.19 -14.54 5.84
C VAL A 62 -1.75 -13.09 6.04
N HIS A 63 -0.52 -12.79 5.63
CA HIS A 63 0.04 -11.44 5.68
C HIS A 63 0.22 -10.90 4.25
N GLY A 64 -0.28 -9.69 3.99
CA GLY A 64 -0.20 -9.09 2.67
C GLY A 64 -1.12 -9.77 1.64
N ASP A 65 -0.81 -9.54 0.37
CA ASP A 65 -1.63 -10.01 -0.75
C ASP A 65 -1.39 -11.51 -1.01
N VAL A 66 -2.45 -12.25 -1.32
CA VAL A 66 -2.34 -13.62 -1.83
C VAL A 66 -2.14 -13.56 -3.33
N VAL A 67 -1.03 -14.13 -3.79
CA VAL A 67 -0.62 -14.07 -5.19
C VAL A 67 -0.34 -15.46 -5.75
N LYS A 68 -0.56 -15.60 -7.05
CA LYS A 68 -0.10 -16.72 -7.85
C LYS A 68 1.03 -16.24 -8.75
N LEU A 69 2.11 -17.01 -8.78
CA LEU A 69 3.28 -16.71 -9.58
C LEU A 69 3.33 -17.62 -10.81
N SER A 70 3.53 -17.03 -11.99
CA SER A 70 3.76 -17.76 -13.23
C SER A 70 5.18 -17.46 -13.76
N PRO A 71 6.02 -18.47 -14.02
CA PRO A 71 7.40 -18.23 -14.44
C PRO A 71 7.45 -17.60 -15.84
N ARG A 72 8.34 -16.62 -16.02
CA ARG A 72 8.61 -16.01 -17.33
C ARG A 72 9.70 -16.78 -18.07
N LYS A 73 9.60 -16.81 -19.40
CA LYS A 73 10.60 -17.45 -20.28
C LYS A 73 11.92 -16.69 -20.33
N GLU A 74 11.89 -15.40 -20.02
CA GLU A 74 13.03 -14.49 -20.11
C GLU A 74 14.12 -14.80 -19.07
N HIS A 75 13.71 -15.22 -17.86
CA HIS A 75 14.65 -15.49 -16.78
C HIS A 75 14.02 -16.37 -15.69
N GLU A 76 14.77 -17.32 -15.14
CA GLU A 76 14.31 -18.30 -14.14
C GLU A 76 13.80 -17.68 -12.83
N ARG A 77 14.28 -16.47 -12.51
CA ARG A 77 13.90 -15.75 -11.27
C ARG A 77 12.80 -14.72 -11.47
N LEU A 78 12.27 -14.58 -12.68
CA LEU A 78 11.20 -13.63 -13.00
C LEU A 78 9.85 -14.35 -13.10
N TYR A 79 8.84 -13.75 -12.48
CA TYR A 79 7.49 -14.30 -12.45
C TYR A 79 6.46 -13.20 -12.68
N ASP A 80 5.43 -13.52 -13.46
CA ASP A 80 4.20 -12.75 -13.50
C ASP A 80 3.39 -12.95 -12.23
N VAL A 81 2.85 -11.87 -11.71
CA VAL A 81 2.05 -11.85 -10.49
C VAL A 81 0.58 -11.73 -10.83
N GLU A 82 -0.21 -12.71 -10.41
CA GLU A 82 -1.67 -12.65 -10.40
C GLU A 82 -2.15 -12.51 -8.94
N VAL A 83 -2.78 -11.38 -8.59
CA VAL A 83 -3.31 -11.17 -7.24
C VAL A 83 -4.67 -11.85 -7.11
N LEU A 84 -4.74 -12.88 -6.27
CA LEU A 84 -5.97 -13.62 -5.97
C LEU A 84 -6.79 -12.94 -4.88
N VAL A 85 -6.11 -12.40 -3.85
CA VAL A 85 -6.75 -11.69 -2.74
C VAL A 85 -5.88 -10.50 -2.36
N LYS A 86 -6.46 -9.29 -2.35
CA LYS A 86 -5.79 -8.10 -1.82
C LYS A 86 -5.90 -8.06 -0.30
N SER A 87 -4.80 -7.73 0.38
CA SER A 87 -4.84 -7.46 1.81
C SER A 87 -5.67 -6.20 2.10
N PRO A 88 -6.41 -6.18 3.22
CA PRO A 88 -6.99 -4.95 3.73
C PRO A 88 -5.85 -4.04 4.21
N ARG A 89 -5.43 -3.10 3.36
CA ARG A 89 -4.43 -2.09 3.70
C ARG A 89 -5.15 -0.82 4.21
N PRO A 90 -4.81 -0.31 5.41
CA PRO A 90 -5.25 1.02 5.80
C PRO A 90 -4.72 2.04 4.78
N PRO A 91 -5.52 3.04 4.37
CA PRO A 91 -5.00 4.09 3.50
C PRO A 91 -3.76 4.70 4.14
N GLU A 92 -2.67 4.80 3.36
CA GLU A 92 -1.49 5.49 3.86
C GLU A 92 -1.86 6.95 4.15
N PRO A 93 -1.58 7.46 5.36
CA PRO A 93 -1.87 8.86 5.64
C PRO A 93 -1.05 9.73 4.69
N PRO A 94 -1.65 10.77 4.10
CA PRO A 94 -0.92 11.67 3.22
C PRO A 94 0.25 12.27 4.00
N ARG A 95 1.48 11.93 3.59
CA ARG A 95 2.69 12.46 4.19
C ARG A 95 2.94 13.85 3.61
N SER A 96 2.61 14.89 4.38
CA SER A 96 2.92 16.28 4.04
C SER A 96 3.73 16.91 5.16
N GLY A 97 4.76 17.69 4.78
CA GLY A 97 5.64 18.39 5.71
C GLY A 97 6.87 17.59 6.17
N PRO A 98 7.77 18.24 6.92
CA PRO A 98 8.92 17.58 7.53
C PRO A 98 8.46 16.43 8.44
N ALA A 99 9.26 15.36 8.54
CA ALA A 99 8.96 14.23 9.42
C ALA A 99 8.71 14.71 10.86
N GLN A 100 7.46 14.63 11.31
CA GLN A 100 7.09 15.00 12.67
C GLN A 100 7.30 13.80 13.59
N VAL A 101 8.33 13.89 14.44
CA VAL A 101 8.67 12.86 15.44
C VAL A 101 7.82 12.95 16.71
N ALA A 102 7.08 14.04 16.90
CA ALA A 102 6.15 14.19 18.01
C ALA A 102 4.72 14.06 17.47
N THR A 103 4.16 12.85 17.53
CA THR A 103 2.73 12.67 17.32
C THR A 103 1.95 13.18 18.53
N ASP A 104 0.68 13.53 18.35
CA ASP A 104 -0.19 13.91 19.46
C ASP A 104 -0.29 12.79 20.50
N ALA A 105 -0.29 11.53 20.05
CA ALA A 105 -0.25 10.35 20.92
C ALA A 105 1.05 10.27 21.74
N TYR A 106 2.21 10.54 21.12
CA TYR A 106 3.49 10.59 21.82
C TYR A 106 3.51 11.71 22.87
N ARG A 107 3.02 12.91 22.51
CA ARG A 107 2.94 14.06 23.43
C ARG A 107 1.96 13.81 24.57
N ALA A 108 0.78 13.27 24.30
CA ALA A 108 -0.21 12.96 25.31
C ALA A 108 0.31 11.91 26.31
N ASN A 109 1.00 10.87 25.83
CA ASN A 109 1.62 9.88 26.70
C ASN A 109 2.78 10.48 27.53
N TRP A 110 3.55 11.40 26.94
CA TRP A 110 4.62 12.10 27.65
C TRP A 110 4.06 13.00 28.76
N GLU A 111 3.02 13.80 28.47
CA GLU A 111 2.31 14.63 29.46
C GLU A 111 1.67 13.78 30.56
N ALA A 112 1.13 12.61 30.23
CA ALA A 112 0.59 11.69 31.24
C ALA A 112 1.66 11.16 32.21
N ILE A 113 2.88 10.92 31.73
CA ILE A 113 3.98 10.37 32.54
C ILE A 113 4.73 11.47 33.31
N PHE A 114 4.93 12.63 32.70
CA PHE A 114 5.84 13.67 33.20
C PHE A 114 5.16 15.03 33.45
N GLY A 115 3.92 15.24 33.01
CA GLY A 115 3.21 16.52 33.11
C GLY A 115 2.56 16.78 34.48
N ALA A 116 2.43 15.76 35.34
CA ALA A 116 1.92 15.90 36.70
C ALA A 116 2.97 16.52 37.64
N GLY A 117 3.27 17.81 37.45
CA GLY A 117 4.22 18.54 38.29
C GLY A 117 4.03 20.05 38.33
N ARG A 118 3.04 20.61 37.63
CA ARG A 118 2.82 22.07 37.63
C ARG A 118 1.34 22.41 37.80
N GLY A 119 0.83 22.16 39.00
CA GLY A 119 -0.56 22.49 39.31
C GLY A 119 -1.05 22.08 40.69
N ASP A 120 -0.25 22.24 41.75
CA ASP A 120 -0.81 22.39 43.09
C ASP A 120 0.14 23.21 43.98
N GLY A 121 0.20 24.51 43.67
CA GLY A 121 0.77 25.52 44.56
C GLY A 121 -0.38 26.20 45.28
N GLY A 122 -1.00 25.48 46.22
CA GLY A 122 -1.98 26.03 47.15
C GLY A 122 -1.40 27.24 47.87
N GLY A 123 -2.09 28.37 47.78
CA GLY A 123 -1.79 29.56 48.55
C GLY A 123 -2.05 29.29 50.04
N GLU A 124 -1.00 28.98 50.78
CA GLU A 124 -1.02 29.00 52.24
C GLU A 124 -0.71 30.44 52.68
N THR A 125 -1.75 31.18 53.09
CA THR A 125 -1.61 32.44 53.81
C THR A 125 -1.19 32.14 55.25
N LEU A 126 0.06 32.46 55.60
CA LEU A 126 0.55 32.51 56.98
C LEU A 126 0.51 33.96 57.48
N ASN A 127 -0.13 34.13 58.64
CA ASN A 127 0.08 35.28 59.54
C ASN A 127 1.50 35.24 60.12
#